data_AF-A0A2G2ABB7-F1
#
_entry.id   AF-A0A2G2ABB7-F1
#
_cell.length_a   1.000
_cell.length_b   1.000
_cell.length_c   1.000
_cell.angle_alpha   90.00
_cell.angle_beta   90.00
_cell.angle_gamma   90.00
#
_symmetry.space_group_name_H-M   'P 1'
#
loop_
_entity.id
_entity.type
_entity.pdbx_description
1 polymer ?
#
loop_
_entity_poly.entity_id
_entity_poly.type
_entity_poly.pdbx_seq_one_letter_code
_entity_poly.pdbx_strand_id
1 'polypeptide(L)'
;RPGVAYMTIRNTGDSAMTLTGLRTEVAAMPQVHRTATDDSGVSSMAPAGDIEIAPAGTVALEPGSLHAMLMKLNRPLIEAESYSLILIFGDGSEVAVTVPVLGVGARGPEE
;
A
#
# COMPACT_ATOMS: atom_id res chain seq x y z
N ARG A 1 -3.20 15.52 -7.25
CA ARG A 1 -3.90 14.22 -7.43
C ARG A 1 -3.27 13.25 -6.44
N PRO A 2 -4.03 12.35 -5.80
CA PRO A 2 -3.43 11.31 -4.99
C PRO A 2 -2.67 10.30 -5.86
N GLY A 3 -1.71 9.61 -5.26
CA GLY A 3 -1.04 8.44 -5.85
C GLY A 3 -1.57 7.14 -5.24
N VAL A 4 -1.30 6.02 -5.90
CA VAL A 4 -1.57 4.68 -5.37
C VAL A 4 -0.34 3.80 -5.59
N ALA A 5 -0.05 2.95 -4.62
CA ALA A 5 0.98 1.93 -4.72
C ALA A 5 0.39 0.54 -4.43
N TYR A 6 0.93 -0.44 -5.15
CA TYR A 6 0.55 -1.84 -5.08
C TYR A 6 1.78 -2.68 -4.73
N MET A 7 1.59 -3.71 -3.92
CA MET A 7 2.65 -4.61 -3.46
C MET A 7 2.07 -5.85 -2.80
N THR A 8 2.89 -6.88 -2.66
CA THR A 8 2.55 -8.06 -1.85
C THR A 8 3.40 -8.04 -0.58
N ILE A 9 2.75 -8.20 0.57
CA ILE A 9 3.39 -8.29 1.88
C ILE A 9 3.26 -9.73 2.35
N ARG A 10 4.40 -10.39 2.57
CA ARG A 10 4.45 -11.77 3.06
C ARG A 10 5.05 -11.79 4.46
N ASN A 11 4.29 -12.32 5.41
CA ASN A 11 4.81 -12.66 6.73
C ASN A 11 5.53 -14.00 6.63
N THR A 12 6.86 -14.00 6.76
CA THR A 12 7.68 -15.23 6.74
C THR A 12 8.00 -15.75 8.14
N GLY A 13 7.46 -15.11 9.19
CA GLY A 13 7.61 -15.53 10.58
C GLY A 13 6.58 -16.58 10.99
N ASP A 14 6.72 -17.03 12.24
CA ASP A 14 5.86 -18.00 12.92
C ASP A 14 4.76 -17.35 13.77
N SER A 15 4.77 -16.03 13.88
CA SER A 15 3.84 -15.22 14.67
C SER A 15 3.06 -14.25 13.78
N ALA A 16 1.82 -13.91 14.15
CA ALA A 16 1.03 -12.93 13.41
C ALA A 16 1.70 -11.55 13.46
N MET A 17 1.62 -10.80 12.37
CA MET A 17 2.09 -9.42 12.29
C MET A 17 0.93 -8.51 11.88
N THR A 18 0.86 -7.32 12.45
CA THR A 18 -0.18 -6.36 12.11
C THR A 18 0.44 -5.15 11.44
N LEU A 19 0.09 -4.87 10.19
CA LEU A 19 0.44 -3.61 9.52
C LEU A 19 -0.50 -2.53 10.04
N THR A 20 0.06 -1.52 10.71
CA THR A 20 -0.71 -0.44 11.36
C THR A 20 -0.56 0.90 10.63
N GLY A 21 0.43 1.03 9.75
CA GLY A 21 0.65 2.29 9.07
C GLY A 21 1.62 2.23 7.91
N LEU A 22 1.65 3.36 7.19
CA LEU A 22 2.59 3.65 6.12
C LEU A 22 3.26 5.00 6.41
N ARG A 23 4.49 5.18 5.94
CA ARG A 23 5.19 6.45 6.00
C ARG A 23 6.05 6.67 4.76
N THR A 24 6.06 7.88 4.25
CA THR A 24 6.91 8.27 3.11
C THR A 24 7.06 9.79 3.07
N GLU A 25 8.15 10.26 2.47
CA GLU A 25 8.37 11.70 2.26
C GLU A 25 7.53 12.26 1.10
N VAL A 26 7.06 11.41 0.18
CA VAL A 26 6.35 11.87 -1.02
C VAL A 26 4.91 12.30 -0.75
N ALA A 27 4.35 11.93 0.41
CA ALA A 27 2.95 12.16 0.76
C ALA A 27 2.79 12.49 2.25
N ALA A 28 1.99 13.50 2.57
CA ALA A 28 1.69 13.85 3.96
C ALA A 28 0.65 12.91 4.60
N MET A 29 -0.11 12.13 3.81
CA MET A 29 -1.13 11.21 4.31
C MET A 29 -1.09 9.87 3.57
N PRO A 30 -0.06 9.04 3.80
CA PRO A 30 -0.02 7.66 3.31
C PRO A 30 -0.88 6.74 4.21
N GLN A 31 -1.82 5.99 3.61
CA GLN A 31 -2.71 5.08 4.34
C GLN A 31 -3.02 3.84 3.50
N VAL A 32 -3.32 2.71 4.14
CA VAL A 32 -3.91 1.58 3.42
C VAL A 32 -5.41 1.79 3.31
N HIS A 33 -5.93 1.71 2.09
CA HIS A 33 -7.35 1.81 1.80
C HIS A 33 -7.86 0.47 1.27
N ARG A 34 -9.16 0.22 1.41
CA ARG A 34 -9.89 -0.89 0.80
C ARG A 34 -10.86 -0.35 -0.22
N THR A 35 -10.87 -0.93 -1.41
CA THR A 35 -11.95 -0.77 -2.37
C THR A 35 -13.05 -1.80 -2.10
N ALA A 36 -14.31 -1.36 -2.10
CA ALA A 36 -15.48 -2.24 -2.03
C ALA A 36 -16.52 -1.78 -3.06
N THR A 37 -17.18 -2.74 -3.71
CA THR A 37 -18.28 -2.47 -4.65
C THR A 37 -19.56 -3.05 -4.07
N ASP A 38 -20.61 -2.24 -4.02
CA ASP A 38 -21.91 -2.67 -3.52
C ASP A 38 -22.72 -3.45 -4.58
N ASP A 39 -23.88 -3.97 -4.18
CA ASP A 39 -24.78 -4.74 -5.05
C ASP A 39 -25.34 -3.91 -6.23
N SER A 40 -25.26 -2.57 -6.16
CA SER A 40 -25.65 -1.65 -7.23
C SER A 40 -24.51 -1.36 -8.21
N GLY A 41 -23.33 -1.95 -8.00
CA GLY A 41 -22.13 -1.74 -8.82
C GLY A 41 -21.37 -0.45 -8.49
N VAL A 42 -21.67 0.21 -7.37
CA VAL A 42 -20.99 1.44 -6.97
C VAL A 42 -19.73 1.09 -6.16
N SER A 43 -18.56 1.49 -6.66
CA SER A 43 -17.29 1.32 -5.96
C SER A 43 -16.99 2.49 -5.01
N SER A 44 -16.52 2.17 -3.81
CA SER A 44 -16.07 3.12 -2.79
C SER A 44 -14.69 2.73 -2.27
N MET A 45 -13.94 3.72 -1.76
CA MET A 45 -12.63 3.53 -1.15
C MET A 45 -12.62 4.15 0.24
N ALA A 46 -12.17 3.40 1.25
CA ALA A 46 -12.07 3.87 2.63
C ALA A 46 -10.80 3.36 3.30
N PRO A 47 -10.27 4.03 4.34
CA PRO A 47 -9.17 3.51 5.15
C PRO A 47 -9.47 2.09 5.64
N ALA A 48 -8.51 1.19 5.48
CA ALA A 48 -8.65 -0.22 5.85
C ALA A 48 -8.46 -0.46 7.35
N GLY A 49 -7.86 0.50 8.07
CA GLY A 49 -7.40 0.31 9.44
C GLY A 49 -6.19 -0.62 9.51
N ASP A 50 -6.03 -1.28 10.64
CA ASP A 50 -4.98 -2.26 10.87
C ASP A 50 -5.23 -3.54 10.06
N ILE A 51 -4.15 -4.13 9.54
CA ILE A 51 -4.21 -5.33 8.71
C ILE A 51 -3.38 -6.41 9.37
N GLU A 52 -4.06 -7.41 9.93
CA GLU A 52 -3.42 -8.62 10.46
C GLU A 52 -2.97 -9.53 9.31
N ILE A 53 -1.74 -10.03 9.42
CA ILE A 53 -1.09 -10.97 8.51
C ILE A 53 -0.69 -12.19 9.34
N ALA A 54 -1.43 -13.28 9.18
CA ALA A 54 -1.16 -14.55 9.87
C ALA A 54 0.28 -15.04 9.64
N PRO A 55 0.82 -15.92 10.52
CA PRO A 55 2.08 -16.62 10.28
C PRO A 55 2.11 -17.28 8.90
N ALA A 56 3.23 -17.20 8.19
CA ALA A 56 3.36 -17.65 6.79
C ALA A 56 2.32 -17.04 5.81
N GLY A 57 1.54 -16.05 6.26
CA GLY A 57 0.45 -15.44 5.53
C GLY A 57 0.92 -14.40 4.52
N THR A 58 0.03 -14.04 3.62
CA THR A 58 0.28 -13.05 2.56
C THR A 58 -0.92 -12.13 2.42
N VAL A 59 -0.65 -10.83 2.25
CA VAL A 59 -1.63 -9.82 1.89
C VAL A 59 -1.20 -9.14 0.60
N ALA A 60 -2.12 -9.02 -0.35
CA ALA A 60 -1.92 -8.28 -1.59
C ALA A 60 -2.57 -6.89 -1.50
N LEU A 61 -1.79 -5.86 -1.80
CA LEU A 61 -2.26 -4.53 -2.10
C LEU A 61 -2.32 -4.45 -3.63
N GLU A 62 -3.51 -4.57 -4.20
CA GLU A 62 -3.74 -4.74 -5.63
C GLU A 62 -4.97 -3.94 -6.12
N PRO A 63 -5.06 -3.64 -7.43
CA PRO A 63 -6.19 -2.91 -7.98
C PRO A 63 -7.54 -3.56 -7.63
N GLY A 64 -8.48 -2.77 -7.13
CA GLY A 64 -9.83 -3.24 -6.78
C GLY A 64 -9.96 -3.88 -5.39
N SER A 65 -8.87 -4.02 -4.63
CA SER A 65 -8.86 -4.57 -3.27
C SER A 65 -8.19 -3.56 -2.30
N LEU A 66 -7.31 -4.04 -1.41
CA LEU A 66 -6.45 -3.21 -0.59
C LEU A 66 -5.42 -2.46 -1.46
N HIS A 67 -5.05 -1.24 -1.08
CA HIS A 67 -4.03 -0.48 -1.79
C HIS A 67 -3.41 0.60 -0.89
N ALA A 68 -2.14 0.93 -1.13
CA ALA A 68 -1.46 2.02 -0.44
C ALA A 68 -1.84 3.34 -1.10
N MET A 69 -2.71 4.10 -0.45
CA MET A 69 -3.19 5.39 -0.91
C MET A 69 -2.26 6.51 -0.43
N LEU A 70 -1.76 7.32 -1.36
CA LEU A 70 -0.85 8.43 -1.11
C LEU A 70 -1.59 9.76 -1.26
N MET A 71 -2.26 10.19 -0.19
CA MET A 71 -2.97 11.45 -0.17
C MET A 71 -2.04 12.62 0.20
N LYS A 72 -2.40 13.82 -0.27
CA LYS A 72 -1.63 15.06 -0.05
C LYS A 72 -0.15 14.87 -0.43
N LEU A 73 0.08 14.57 -1.70
CA LEU A 73 1.44 14.46 -2.24
C LEU A 73 2.22 15.77 -1.99
N ASN A 74 3.42 15.63 -1.43
CA ASN A 74 4.36 16.74 -1.20
C ASN A 74 5.11 17.12 -2.49
N ARG A 75 5.28 16.16 -3.39
CA ARG A 75 5.88 16.31 -4.72
C ARG A 75 5.17 15.41 -5.72
N PRO A 76 5.19 15.73 -7.03
CA PRO A 76 4.65 14.82 -8.05
C PRO A 76 5.39 13.47 -8.03
N LEU A 77 4.66 12.40 -8.34
CA LEU A 77 5.26 11.12 -8.68
C LEU A 77 5.68 11.19 -10.16
N ILE A 78 6.96 10.98 -10.43
CA ILE A 78 7.56 11.11 -11.76
C ILE A 78 7.88 9.70 -12.26
N GLU A 79 7.38 9.35 -13.45
CA GLU A 79 7.62 8.05 -14.06
C GLU A 79 9.12 7.73 -14.15
N ALA A 80 9.46 6.45 -13.95
CA ALA A 80 10.82 5.91 -13.86
C ALA A 80 11.65 6.39 -12.64
N GLU A 81 11.13 7.28 -11.80
CA GLU A 81 11.70 7.50 -10.47
C GLU A 81 11.28 6.41 -9.48
N SER A 82 11.93 6.40 -8.32
CA SER A 82 11.52 5.58 -7.18
C SER A 82 11.50 6.41 -5.91
N TYR A 83 10.73 5.95 -4.92
CA TYR A 83 10.70 6.54 -3.58
C TYR A 83 10.67 5.45 -2.51
N SER A 84 11.06 5.81 -1.28
CA SER A 84 10.95 4.92 -0.13
C SER A 84 9.53 4.97 0.45
N LEU A 85 8.92 3.81 0.65
CA LEU A 85 7.72 3.62 1.45
C LEU A 85 8.08 2.74 2.65
N ILE A 86 7.72 3.19 3.84
CA ILE A 86 7.98 2.48 5.09
C ILE A 86 6.67 1.89 5.58
N LEU A 87 6.67 0.57 5.77
CA LEU A 87 5.60 -0.20 6.38
C LEU A 87 5.85 -0.24 7.89
N ILE A 88 4.85 0.13 8.68
CA ILE A 88 4.94 0.18 10.14
C ILE A 88 4.07 -0.94 10.70
N PHE A 89 4.66 -1.78 11.55
CA PHE A 89 3.97 -2.90 12.17
C PHE A 89 3.65 -2.64 13.65
N GLY A 90 2.66 -3.34 14.18
CA GLY A 90 2.14 -3.15 15.54
C GLY A 90 3.13 -3.49 16.66
N ASP A 91 4.19 -4.25 16.35
CA ASP A 91 5.30 -4.52 17.26
C ASP A 91 6.36 -3.40 17.29
N GLY A 92 6.16 -2.34 16.51
CA GLY A 92 7.07 -1.21 16.36
C GLY A 92 8.18 -1.44 15.33
N SER A 93 8.20 -2.60 14.66
CA SER A 93 9.13 -2.84 13.55
C SER A 93 8.73 -2.04 12.31
N GLU A 94 9.73 -1.69 11.51
CA GLU A 94 9.55 -0.95 10.27
C GLU A 94 10.29 -1.64 9.12
N VAL A 95 9.66 -1.69 7.95
CA VAL A 95 10.27 -2.21 6.72
C VAL A 95 10.22 -1.13 5.65
N ALA A 96 11.39 -0.71 5.17
CA ALA A 96 11.49 0.20 4.04
C ALA A 96 11.49 -0.60 2.73
N VAL A 97 10.61 -0.21 1.80
CA VAL A 97 10.56 -0.74 0.44
C VAL A 97 10.75 0.38 -0.57
N THR A 98 11.52 0.10 -1.62
CA THR A 98 11.66 1.01 -2.76
C THR A 98 10.50 0.77 -3.73
N VAL A 99 9.70 1.81 -3.97
CA VAL A 99 8.55 1.74 -4.87
C VAL A 99 8.87 2.49 -6.17
N PRO A 100 8.90 1.80 -7.33
CA PRO A 100 9.06 2.45 -8.62
C PRO A 100 7.75 3.13 -9.03
N VAL A 101 7.87 4.30 -9.66
CA VAL A 101 6.73 5.00 -10.27
C VAL A 101 6.64 4.57 -11.73
N LEU A 102 5.53 3.92 -12.07
CA LEU A 102 5.26 3.41 -13.40
C LEU A 102 4.25 4.29 -14.13
N GLY A 103 4.24 4.20 -15.47
CA GLY A 103 3.27 4.88 -16.31
C GLY A 103 1.82 4.49 -16.00
N VAL A 104 0.89 5.33 -16.43
CA VAL A 104 -0.55 5.11 -16.21
C VAL A 104 -0.99 3.79 -16.84
N GLY A 105 -1.66 2.95 -16.06
CA GLY A 105 -2.17 1.64 -16.52
C GLY A 105 -1.17 0.48 -16.41
N ALA A 106 0.04 0.72 -15.91
CA ALA A 106 0.98 -0.34 -15.57
C ALA A 106 0.39 -1.30 -14.53
N ARG A 107 0.67 -2.60 -14.69
CA ARG A 107 0.23 -3.67 -13.76
C ARG A 107 1.28 -4.07 -12.73
N GLY A 108 2.47 -3.48 -12.82
CA GLY A 108 3.65 -3.82 -12.03
C GLY A 108 4.92 -3.59 -12.85
N PRO A 109 6.11 -3.64 -12.22
CA PRO A 109 7.38 -3.63 -12.96
C PRO A 109 7.47 -4.86 -13.87
N GLU A 110 8.05 -4.70 -15.06
CA GLU A 110 8.43 -5.84 -15.90
C GLU A 110 9.63 -6.55 -15.26
N GLU A 111 9.60 -7.88 -15.20
CA GLU A 111 10.69 -8.72 -14.65
C GLU A 111 11.93 -8.77 -15.56
#